data_AF-A0A915MQ57-F1
#
_entry.id   AF-A0A915MQ57-F1
#
_cell.length_a   1.000
_cell.length_b   1.000
_cell.length_c   1.000
_cell.angle_alpha   90.00
_cell.angle_beta   90.00
_cell.angle_gamma   90.00
#
_symmetry.space_group_name_H-M   'P 1'
#
loop_
_entity.id
_entity.type
_entity.pdbx_description
1 polymer ?
#
loop_
_entity_poly.entity_id
_entity_poly.type
_entity_poly.pdbx_seq_one_letter_code
_entity_poly.pdbx_strand_id
1 'polypeptide(L)'
;VKLGTIRRTLLLHYDPEEGLFELRHYSIKTVPAGVCRSAKKLLQNKVPDLSKYKDISDFMLKPGQLSDSEFEGEQVELELKQDIGGRGKKAGQKTKLRLIEIGPRMTLRLTKIESGINDGEVLYHAFVEKDVKEI
;
A
#
# COMPACT_ATOMS: atom_id res chain seq x y z
N VAL A 1 6.26 -7.29 -17.20
CA VAL A 1 5.36 -6.47 -16.33
C VAL A 1 5.87 -5.05 -16.30
N LYS A 2 5.01 -4.03 -16.50
CA LYS A 2 5.39 -2.61 -16.46
C LYS A 2 5.18 -2.08 -15.03
N LEU A 3 6.23 -1.65 -14.33
CA LEU A 3 6.09 -1.20 -12.93
C LEU A 3 5.22 0.07 -12.80
N GLY A 4 5.23 0.94 -13.80
CA GLY A 4 4.43 2.19 -13.80
C GLY A 4 2.91 1.99 -13.83
N THR A 5 2.41 0.80 -14.18
CA THR A 5 0.97 0.50 -14.20
C THR A 5 0.47 -0.08 -12.88
N ILE A 6 1.36 -0.54 -12.01
CA ILE A 6 1.01 -1.14 -10.71
C ILE A 6 0.76 -0.01 -9.72
N ARG A 7 -0.52 0.24 -9.41
CA ARG A 7 -0.93 1.31 -8.50
C ARG A 7 -1.57 0.82 -7.21
N ARG A 8 -2.04 -0.44 -7.19
CA ARG A 8 -2.86 -1.00 -6.10
C ARG A 8 -2.44 -2.43 -5.81
N THR A 9 -2.61 -2.83 -4.56
CA THR A 9 -2.41 -4.20 -4.09
C THR A 9 -3.50 -4.58 -3.10
N LEU A 10 -3.87 -5.85 -3.09
CA LEU A 10 -4.83 -6.43 -2.18
C LEU A 10 -4.11 -7.48 -1.34
N LEU A 11 -4.20 -7.34 -0.02
CA LEU A 11 -3.70 -8.30 0.94
C LEU A 11 -4.88 -9.18 1.36
N LEU A 12 -4.72 -10.49 1.20
CA LEU A 12 -5.63 -11.50 1.70
C LEU A 12 -4.90 -12.31 2.76
N HIS A 13 -5.38 -12.23 4.00
CA HIS A 13 -4.84 -13.00 5.13
C HIS A 13 -5.88 -14.02 5.57
N TYR A 14 -5.47 -15.27 5.75
CA TYR A 14 -6.35 -16.34 6.24
C TYR A 14 -5.88 -16.77 7.62
N ASP A 15 -6.78 -16.71 8.60
CA ASP A 15 -6.57 -17.25 9.92
C ASP A 15 -7.15 -18.69 9.98
N PRO A 16 -6.29 -19.72 10.12
CA PRO A 16 -6.75 -21.11 10.19
C PRO A 16 -7.50 -21.45 11.48
N GLU A 17 -7.30 -20.70 12.57
CA GLU A 17 -7.96 -20.98 13.85
C GLU A 17 -9.42 -20.51 13.84
N GLU A 18 -9.68 -19.30 13.34
CA GLU A 18 -11.03 -18.72 13.29
C GLU A 18 -11.78 -18.99 11.97
N GLY A 19 -11.07 -19.49 10.95
CA GLY A 19 -11.59 -19.70 9.59
C GLY A 19 -11.99 -18.40 8.90
N LEU A 20 -11.28 -17.30 9.18
CA LEU A 20 -11.57 -15.96 8.68
C LEU A 20 -10.56 -15.50 7.64
N PHE A 21 -11.07 -14.85 6.60
CA PHE A 21 -10.31 -14.15 5.58
C PHE A 21 -10.38 -12.64 5.83
N GLU A 22 -9.25 -12.03 6.13
CA GLU A 22 -9.13 -10.56 6.14
C GLU A 22 -8.69 -10.07 4.76
N LEU A 23 -9.48 -9.17 4.19
CA LEU A 23 -9.20 -8.51 2.93
C LEU A 23 -8.94 -7.02 3.18
N ARG A 24 -7.74 -6.58 2.76
CA ARG A 24 -7.29 -5.20 2.89
C ARG A 24 -6.74 -4.70 1.56
N HIS A 25 -7.16 -3.50 1.14
CA HIS A 25 -6.78 -2.94 -0.14
C HIS A 25 -6.00 -1.63 0.02
N TYR A 26 -4.82 -1.60 -0.63
CA TYR A 26 -3.84 -0.53 -0.51
C TYR A 26 -3.48 0.05 -1.88
N SER A 27 -3.26 1.37 -1.90
CA SER A 27 -2.56 2.11 -2.95
C SER A 27 -1.06 2.01 -2.73
N ILE A 28 -0.30 1.81 -3.79
CA ILE A 28 1.16 1.80 -3.75
C ILE A 28 1.68 3.19 -4.12
N LYS A 29 2.43 3.82 -3.23
CA LYS A 29 3.19 5.05 -3.51
C LYS A 29 4.68 4.78 -3.41
N THR A 30 5.42 5.20 -4.44
CA THR A 30 6.89 5.19 -4.47
C THR A 30 7.44 6.53 -4.00
N VAL A 31 8.37 6.51 -3.04
CA VAL A 31 9.05 7.69 -2.49
C VAL A 31 10.57 7.53 -2.68
N PRO A 32 11.26 8.47 -3.34
CA PRO A 32 12.72 8.39 -3.49
C PRO A 32 13.43 8.30 -2.14
N ALA A 33 14.37 7.36 -2.00
CA ALA A 33 15.20 7.18 -0.81
C ALA A 33 16.51 7.99 -0.93
N GLY A 34 17.17 8.27 0.19
CA GLY A 34 18.46 8.99 0.21
C GLY A 34 18.40 10.50 -0.07
N VAL A 35 17.20 11.09 -0.12
CA VAL A 35 17.01 12.53 -0.31
C VAL A 35 16.49 13.14 0.99
N CYS A 36 17.11 14.24 1.45
CA CYS A 36 16.65 14.97 2.63
C CYS A 36 15.25 15.57 2.40
N ARG A 37 14.46 15.71 3.47
CA ARG A 37 13.07 16.21 3.40
C ARG A 37 12.96 17.60 2.74
N SER A 38 13.93 18.47 3.01
CA SER A 38 14.08 19.80 2.41
C SER A 38 14.21 19.71 0.89
N ALA A 39 15.11 18.85 0.37
CA ALA A 39 15.24 18.63 -1.06
C ALA A 39 13.97 17.99 -1.68
N LYS A 40 13.29 17.07 -0.98
CA LYS A 40 12.00 16.53 -1.43
C LYS A 40 10.93 17.61 -1.60
N LYS A 41 10.87 18.60 -0.68
CA LYS A 41 9.93 19.73 -0.79
C LYS A 41 10.29 20.70 -1.91
N LEU A 42 11.57 20.95 -2.16
CA LEU A 42 12.00 21.76 -3.31
C LEU A 42 11.68 21.10 -4.66
N LEU A 43 11.67 19.75 -4.70
CA LEU A 43 11.29 19.00 -5.90
C LEU A 43 9.78 19.01 -6.19
N GLN A 44 8.95 19.39 -5.22
CA GLN A 44 7.50 19.55 -5.40
C GLN A 44 7.18 20.85 -6.12
N ASN A 45 6.03 20.91 -6.80
CA ASN A 45 5.62 22.10 -7.56
C ASN A 45 5.23 23.28 -6.66
N LYS A 46 5.07 23.08 -5.34
CA LYS A 46 4.73 24.12 -4.39
C LYS A 46 6.01 24.64 -3.73
N VAL A 47 6.34 25.90 -4.01
CA VAL A 47 7.48 26.57 -3.37
C VAL A 47 7.21 26.66 -1.86
N PRO A 48 8.11 26.16 -1.00
CA PRO A 48 7.98 26.28 0.45
C PRO A 48 8.15 27.75 0.89
N ASP A 49 7.57 28.10 2.03
CA ASP A 49 7.83 29.41 2.65
C ASP A 49 9.27 29.45 3.17
N LEU A 50 10.10 30.29 2.54
CA LEU A 50 11.51 30.46 2.86
C LEU A 50 11.78 31.70 3.73
N SER A 51 10.76 32.49 4.06
CA SER A 51 10.92 33.76 4.81
C SER A 51 11.59 33.60 6.18
N LYS A 52 11.51 32.40 6.76
CA LYS A 52 12.05 32.07 8.08
C LYS A 52 13.51 31.66 8.06
N TYR A 53 14.10 31.43 6.89
CA TYR A 53 15.47 30.93 6.73
C TYR A 53 16.36 32.03 6.16
N LYS A 54 17.60 32.10 6.66
CA LYS A 54 18.57 33.09 6.20
C LYS A 54 19.27 32.69 4.90
N ASP A 55 19.47 31.39 4.71
CA ASP A 55 20.14 30.84 3.54
C ASP A 55 19.65 29.41 3.22
N ILE A 56 20.12 28.87 2.10
CA ILE A 56 19.74 27.52 1.64
C ILE A 56 20.28 26.42 2.56
N SER A 57 21.42 26.65 3.20
CA SER A 57 22.05 25.70 4.14
C SER A 57 21.18 25.56 5.38
N ASP A 58 20.64 26.68 5.89
CA ASP A 58 19.72 26.76 7.02
C ASP A 58 18.42 26.02 6.73
N PHE A 59 17.89 26.15 5.51
CA PHE A 59 16.74 25.38 5.04
C PHE A 59 17.04 23.87 4.94
N MET A 60 18.25 23.49 4.51
CA MET A 60 18.62 22.08 4.40
C MET A 60 18.90 21.41 5.73
N LEU A 61 19.51 22.13 6.68
CA LEU A 61 19.99 21.61 7.97
C LEU A 61 18.93 21.65 9.08
N LYS A 62 17.87 22.46 8.95
CA LYS A 62 16.78 22.55 9.95
C LYS A 62 15.46 21.92 9.45
N PRO A 63 15.36 20.58 9.38
CA PRO A 63 14.14 19.91 8.93
C PRO A 63 12.96 20.00 9.91
N GLY A 64 13.18 20.39 11.18
CA GLY A 64 12.15 20.41 12.23
C GLY A 64 11.01 21.42 12.04
N GLN A 65 11.14 22.37 11.11
CA GLN A 65 10.04 23.27 10.71
C GLN A 65 9.25 22.75 9.49
N LEU A 66 9.65 21.63 8.91
CA LEU A 66 8.96 21.01 7.79
C LEU A 66 7.91 20.04 8.35
N SER A 67 6.63 20.44 8.30
CA SER A 67 5.46 19.66 8.77
C SER A 67 5.67 18.13 8.71
N ASP A 68 5.62 17.51 9.89
CA ASP A 68 5.89 16.08 10.18
C ASP A 68 4.74 15.13 9.80
N SER A 69 3.88 15.50 8.85
CA SER A 69 2.75 14.65 8.44
C SER A 69 3.17 13.43 7.59
N GLU A 70 4.48 13.17 7.45
CA GLU A 70 5.00 11.98 6.78
C GLU A 70 5.55 10.99 7.81
N PHE A 71 4.76 9.95 8.11
CA PHE A 71 5.24 8.81 8.91
C PHE A 71 6.48 8.19 8.25
N GLU A 72 7.62 8.33 8.92
CA GLU A 72 8.90 7.68 8.59
C GLU A 72 9.14 6.49 9.50
N GLY A 73 8.14 5.62 9.66
CA GLY A 73 8.40 4.27 10.15
C GLY A 73 9.39 3.54 9.25
N GLU A 74 9.93 2.44 9.74
CA GLU A 74 10.88 1.59 9.02
C GLU A 74 10.26 1.12 7.69
N GLN A 75 10.64 1.80 6.61
CA GLN A 75 10.17 1.51 5.25
C GLN A 75 11.27 0.76 4.53
N VAL A 76 10.93 -0.37 3.94
CA VAL A 76 11.85 -1.19 3.15
C VAL A 76 12.40 -0.34 2.01
N GLU A 77 13.72 -0.18 1.99
CA GLU A 77 14.43 0.41 0.87
C GLU A 77 14.69 -0.66 -0.19
N LEU A 78 14.36 -0.35 -1.44
CA LEU A 78 14.58 -1.24 -2.58
C LEU A 78 15.10 -0.45 -3.77
N GLU A 79 15.87 -1.13 -4.61
CA GLU A 79 16.38 -0.56 -5.86
C GLU A 79 15.36 -0.71 -6.99
N LEU A 80 15.07 0.38 -7.69
CA LEU A 80 14.16 0.35 -8.83
C LEU A 80 14.81 -0.36 -10.03
N LYS A 81 14.14 -1.40 -10.54
CA LYS A 81 14.58 -2.12 -11.75
C LYS A 81 14.13 -1.46 -13.07
N GLN A 82 13.18 -0.53 -13.01
CA GLN A 82 12.64 0.18 -14.18
C GLN A 82 12.35 1.64 -13.82
N ASP A 83 12.35 2.49 -14.84
CA ASP A 83 11.88 3.87 -14.70
C ASP A 83 10.38 3.88 -14.40
N ILE A 84 9.99 4.60 -13.35
CA ILE A 84 8.60 4.82 -12.98
C ILE A 84 8.36 6.32 -13.15
N GLY A 85 7.29 6.71 -13.85
CA GLY A 85 7.00 8.12 -14.13
C GLY A 85 7.04 9.01 -12.87
N GLY A 86 7.67 10.18 -12.99
CA GLY A 86 7.85 11.15 -11.91
C GLY A 86 9.32 11.53 -11.67
N ARG A 87 9.54 12.61 -10.90
CA ARG A 87 10.89 13.09 -10.56
C ARG A 87 11.53 12.16 -9.51
N GLY A 88 12.78 11.74 -9.75
CA GLY A 88 13.57 10.93 -8.81
C GLY A 88 13.20 9.45 -8.73
N LYS A 89 12.62 8.88 -9.81
CA LYS A 89 12.18 7.49 -9.89
C LYS A 89 12.77 6.76 -11.11
N LYS A 90 14.10 6.82 -11.21
CA LYS A 90 14.84 6.17 -12.30
C LYS A 90 15.30 4.77 -11.89
N ALA A 91 15.57 3.91 -12.88
CA ALA A 91 16.22 2.63 -12.67
C ALA A 91 17.58 2.83 -11.96
N GLY A 92 17.91 1.93 -11.03
CA GLY A 92 19.12 1.99 -10.20
C GLY A 92 19.02 2.90 -8.96
N GLN A 93 17.92 3.65 -8.80
CA GLN A 93 17.74 4.50 -7.62
C GLN A 93 17.06 3.73 -6.48
N LYS A 94 17.55 3.97 -5.26
CA LYS A 94 16.90 3.49 -4.04
C LYS A 94 15.58 4.22 -3.84
N THR A 95 14.53 3.47 -3.58
CA THR A 95 13.16 3.95 -3.40
C THR A 95 12.53 3.22 -2.22
N LYS A 96 11.69 3.92 -1.48
CA LYS A 96 10.84 3.37 -0.43
C LYS A 96 9.43 3.15 -0.98
N LEU A 97 8.81 2.04 -0.61
CA LEU A 97 7.39 1.79 -0.89
C LEU A 97 6.55 2.19 0.31
N ARG A 98 5.49 2.98 0.05
CA ARG A 98 4.48 3.36 1.03
C ARG A 98 3.14 2.82 0.58
N LEU A 99 2.50 2.06 1.46
CA LEU A 99 1.14 1.60 1.28
C LEU A 99 0.17 2.60 1.93
N ILE A 100 -0.87 2.97 1.20
CA ILE A 100 -1.95 3.82 1.72
C ILE A 100 -3.24 3.05 1.58
N GLU A 101 -3.92 2.84 2.68
CA GLU A 101 -5.20 2.13 2.67
C GLU A 101 -6.25 2.94 1.89
N ILE A 102 -6.94 2.29 0.96
CA ILE A 102 -8.02 2.91 0.16
C ILE A 102 -9.40 2.45 0.68
N GLY A 103 -9.49 1.24 1.24
CA GLY A 103 -10.71 0.63 1.80
C GLY A 103 -11.26 -0.52 0.94
N PRO A 104 -12.45 -1.06 1.24
CA PRO A 104 -12.98 -1.29 2.59
C PRO A 104 -12.18 -2.39 3.32
N ARG A 105 -12.29 -2.44 4.65
CA ARG A 105 -11.77 -3.56 5.44
C ARG A 105 -12.86 -4.61 5.52
N MET A 106 -12.56 -5.81 5.04
CA MET A 106 -13.53 -6.91 5.07
C MET A 106 -12.94 -8.08 5.83
N THR A 107 -13.77 -8.69 6.66
CA THR A 107 -13.50 -9.97 7.31
C THR A 107 -14.59 -10.92 6.85
N LEU A 108 -14.20 -11.97 6.13
CA LEU A 108 -15.10 -12.89 5.46
C LEU A 108 -14.93 -14.29 6.05
N ARG A 109 -16.03 -15.03 6.17
CA ARG A 109 -16.02 -16.45 6.52
C ARG A 109 -16.62 -17.24 5.36
N LEU A 110 -16.03 -18.39 5.05
CA LEU A 110 -16.61 -19.31 4.07
C LEU A 110 -17.85 -19.97 4.68
N THR A 111 -19.03 -19.67 4.17
CA THR A 111 -20.29 -20.24 4.67
C THR A 111 -20.80 -21.39 3.81
N LYS A 112 -20.80 -21.22 2.49
CA LYS A 112 -21.40 -22.17 1.54
C LYS A 112 -20.66 -22.13 0.21
N ILE A 113 -20.47 -23.28 -0.42
CA ILE A 113 -20.01 -23.41 -1.81
C ILE A 113 -21.10 -24.12 -2.59
N GLU A 114 -21.54 -23.49 -3.68
CA GLU A 114 -22.51 -24.03 -4.62
C GLU A 114 -21.86 -24.18 -5.99
N SER A 115 -22.31 -25.18 -6.75
CA SER A 115 -21.98 -25.28 -8.17
C SER A 115 -22.73 -24.22 -8.99
N GLY A 116 -22.18 -23.79 -10.12
CA GLY A 116 -22.88 -22.87 -11.03
C GLY A 116 -23.13 -21.46 -10.47
N ILE A 117 -24.29 -20.89 -10.81
CA ILE A 117 -24.68 -19.52 -10.44
C ILE A 117 -26.04 -19.57 -9.77
N ASN A 118 -26.09 -19.20 -8.48
CA ASN A 118 -27.31 -18.93 -7.71
C ASN A 118 -28.40 -20.03 -7.64
N ASP A 119 -28.13 -21.29 -8.00
CA ASP A 119 -29.06 -22.40 -7.76
C ASP A 119 -28.45 -23.79 -8.02
N GLY A 120 -27.14 -23.96 -7.81
CA GLY A 120 -26.52 -25.27 -8.03
C GLY A 120 -26.41 -26.12 -6.78
N GLU A 121 -25.91 -27.32 -7.00
CA GLU A 121 -25.68 -28.29 -5.93
C GLU A 121 -24.72 -27.74 -4.86
N VAL A 122 -25.05 -27.98 -3.60
CA VAL A 122 -24.25 -27.53 -2.45
C VAL A 122 -23.09 -28.49 -2.25
N LEU A 123 -21.86 -28.02 -2.48
CA LEU A 123 -20.63 -28.79 -2.33
C LEU A 123 -20.05 -28.71 -0.92
N TYR A 124 -20.31 -27.60 -0.22
CA TYR A 124 -19.84 -27.36 1.14
C TYR A 124 -20.79 -26.43 1.87
N HIS A 125 -21.02 -26.66 3.16
CA HIS A 125 -21.74 -25.75 4.03
C HIS A 125 -21.16 -25.79 5.45
N ALA A 126 -20.74 -24.65 5.98
CA ALA A 126 -20.01 -24.57 7.25
C ALA A 126 -20.86 -24.92 8.49
N PHE A 127 -22.18 -24.72 8.40
CA PHE A 127 -23.10 -24.91 9.53
C PHE A 127 -24.09 -26.06 9.39
N VAL A 128 -24.19 -26.66 8.19
CA VAL A 128 -25.26 -27.63 7.88
C VAL A 128 -24.61 -28.80 7.16
N GLU A 129 -24.48 -29.91 7.85
CA GLU A 129 -24.14 -31.18 7.21
C GLU A 129 -25.46 -31.88 6.86
N LYS A 130 -25.71 -32.10 5.57
CA LYS A 130 -26.82 -32.94 5.14
C LYS A 130 -26.37 -34.39 5.22
N ASP A 131 -27.11 -35.21 5.97
CA ASP A 131 -26.90 -36.65 5.97
C ASP A 131 -27.26 -37.27 4.62
N VAL A 132 -26.64 -38.40 4.29
CA VAL A 132 -26.80 -39.13 3.02
C VAL A 132 -28.27 -39.53 2.72
N LYS A 133 -29.15 -39.48 3.71
CA LYS A 133 -30.58 -39.77 3.55
C LYS A 133 -31.42 -38.58 3.03
N GLU A 134 -30.86 -37.37 3.02
CA GLU A 134 -31.55 -36.12 2.62
C GLU A 134 -30.96 -35.48 1.36
N ILE A 135 -30.06 -36.19 0.66
CA ILE A 135 -29.54 -35.83 -0.67
C ILE A 135 -30.34 -36.58 -1.74
#